data_AF-A0A7X7C7K4-F1
#
_entry.id   AF-A0A7X7C7K4-F1
#
_cell.length_a   1.000
_cell.length_b   1.000
_cell.length_c   1.000
_cell.angle_alpha   90.00
_cell.angle_beta   90.00
_cell.angle_gamma   90.00
#
_symmetry.space_group_name_H-M   'P 1'
#
loop_
_entity.id
_entity.type
_entity.pdbx_description
1 polymer ?
#
loop_
_entity_poly.entity_id
_entity_poly.type
_entity_poly.pdbx_seq_one_letter_code
_entity_poly.pdbx_strand_id
1 'polypeptide(L)'
;MEIVILTVLSIFAFLGASFTILYILGLYKSTYPDKGIRFILYLPQNFSSKLEGIVRQIFSEGIPGRLMTDGKIYLMLSDQDVETVRILEKLKEIYPIEVLPEQISYCMITERVKITDLQ
;
A
#
# COMPACT_ATOMS: atom_id res chain seq x y z
N MET A 1 -5.56 -43.79 -27.41
CA MET A 1 -6.28 -43.02 -26.37
C MET A 1 -5.35 -42.65 -25.22
N GLU A 2 -4.57 -43.60 -24.70
CA GLU A 2 -3.61 -43.38 -23.60
C GLU A 2 -2.56 -42.30 -23.87
N ILE A 3 -1.96 -42.28 -25.06
CA ILE A 3 -0.95 -41.27 -25.44
C ILE A 3 -1.53 -39.86 -25.37
N VAL A 4 -2.78 -39.68 -25.83
CA VAL A 4 -3.48 -38.39 -25.80
C VAL A 4 -3.72 -37.94 -24.35
N ILE A 5 -4.17 -38.86 -23.50
CA ILE A 5 -4.40 -38.58 -22.06
C ILE A 5 -3.08 -38.19 -21.39
N LEU A 6 -1.99 -38.93 -21.62
CA LEU A 6 -0.68 -38.63 -21.07
C LEU A 6 -0.14 -37.28 -21.55
N THR A 7 -0.33 -36.94 -22.84
CA THR A 7 0.07 -35.62 -23.35
C THR A 7 -0.69 -34.48 -22.68
N VAL A 8 -2.00 -34.63 -22.49
CA VAL A 8 -2.82 -33.62 -21.79
C VAL A 8 -2.38 -33.48 -20.34
N LEU A 9 -2.17 -34.60 -19.64
CA LEU A 9 -1.72 -34.59 -18.25
C LEU A 9 -0.34 -33.92 -18.09
N SER A 10 0.57 -34.18 -19.03
CA SER A 10 1.90 -33.56 -19.06
C SER A 10 1.83 -32.04 -19.25
N ILE A 11 0.92 -31.53 -20.08
CA ILE A 11 0.73 -30.08 -20.28
C ILE A 11 0.23 -29.44 -18.98
N PHE A 12 -0.78 -30.04 -18.34
CA PHE A 12 -1.29 -29.52 -17.07
C PHE A 12 -0.23 -29.56 -15.96
N ALA A 13 0.55 -30.64 -15.86
CA ALA A 13 1.64 -30.74 -14.91
C ALA A 13 2.71 -29.67 -15.16
N PHE A 14 3.08 -29.44 -16.42
CA PHE A 14 4.04 -28.41 -16.79
C PHE A 14 3.54 -26.99 -16.48
N LEU A 15 2.28 -26.69 -16.79
CA LEU A 15 1.65 -25.41 -16.46
C LEU A 15 1.62 -25.20 -14.95
N GLY A 16 1.17 -26.22 -14.19
CA GLY A 16 1.16 -26.18 -12.74
C GLY A 16 2.54 -25.87 -12.15
N ALA A 17 3.56 -26.64 -12.56
CA ALA A 17 4.94 -26.42 -12.11
C ALA A 17 5.45 -25.02 -12.47
N SER A 18 5.18 -24.55 -13.70
CA SER A 18 5.60 -23.23 -14.15
C SER A 18 4.97 -22.11 -13.33
N PHE A 19 3.67 -22.20 -13.04
CA PHE A 19 2.98 -21.24 -12.17
C PHE A 19 3.50 -21.28 -10.74
N THR A 20 3.76 -22.47 -10.18
CA THR A 20 4.33 -22.59 -8.83
C THR A 20 5.74 -21.98 -8.76
N ILE A 21 6.59 -22.21 -9.76
CA ILE A 21 7.94 -21.61 -9.83
C ILE A 21 7.85 -20.09 -9.93
N LEU A 22 6.98 -19.56 -10.80
CA LEU A 22 6.76 -18.11 -10.93
C LEU A 22 6.25 -17.49 -9.62
N TYR A 23 5.35 -18.17 -8.93
CA TYR A 23 4.84 -17.74 -7.62
C TYR A 23 5.97 -17.67 -6.57
N ILE A 24 6.79 -18.72 -6.48
CA ILE A 24 7.95 -18.75 -5.56
C ILE A 24 8.99 -17.69 -5.92
N LEU A 25 9.28 -17.48 -7.21
CA LEU A 25 10.17 -16.41 -7.66
C LEU A 25 9.61 -15.02 -7.35
N GLY A 26 8.29 -14.83 -7.45
CA GLY A 26 7.61 -13.60 -7.04
C GLY A 26 7.76 -13.32 -5.54
N LEU A 27 7.61 -14.35 -4.71
CA LEU A 27 7.87 -14.26 -3.26
C LEU A 27 9.33 -13.89 -2.97
N TYR A 28 10.29 -14.48 -3.69
CA TYR A 28 11.71 -14.16 -3.51
C TYR A 28 12.05 -12.73 -3.95
N LYS A 29 11.44 -12.24 -5.03
CA LYS A 29 11.62 -10.86 -5.50
C LYS A 29 10.99 -9.83 -4.56
N SER A 30 10.04 -10.23 -3.71
CA SER A 30 9.45 -9.36 -2.69
C SER A 30 10.44 -8.90 -1.62
N THR A 31 11.63 -9.50 -1.52
CA THR A 31 12.74 -8.94 -0.72
C THR A 31 13.40 -7.78 -1.47
N TYR A 32 12.61 -6.80 -1.90
CA TYR A 32 13.16 -5.53 -2.36
C TYR A 32 13.72 -4.80 -1.15
N PRO A 33 14.94 -4.23 -1.27
CA PRO A 33 15.45 -3.20 -0.41
C PRO A 33 14.39 -2.26 0.11
N ASP A 34 14.03 -2.16 1.39
CA ASP A 34 13.33 -0.93 1.79
C ASP A 34 14.30 0.23 1.50
N LYS A 35 13.96 1.06 0.52
CA LYS A 35 14.76 2.21 0.10
C LYS A 35 14.39 3.49 0.85
N GLY A 36 13.55 3.38 1.89
CA GLY A 36 12.99 4.52 2.61
C GLY A 36 11.94 5.28 1.80
N ILE A 37 11.39 4.66 0.75
CA ILE A 37 10.31 5.25 -0.06
C ILE A 37 8.99 4.96 0.64
N ARG A 38 8.17 6.01 0.85
CA ARG A 38 6.83 5.87 1.43
C ARG A 38 5.77 6.01 0.36
N PHE A 39 4.84 5.07 0.31
CA PHE A 39 3.71 5.15 -0.60
C PHE A 39 2.55 5.91 0.07
N ILE A 40 2.35 7.17 -0.36
CA ILE A 40 1.31 8.04 0.18
C ILE A 40 0.13 8.09 -0.79
N LEU A 41 -1.05 7.73 -0.30
CA LEU A 41 -2.31 7.87 -1.01
C LEU A 41 -3.03 9.11 -0.48
N TYR A 42 -3.23 10.11 -1.35
CA TYR A 42 -4.04 11.27 -1.06
C TYR A 42 -5.49 10.99 -1.45
N LEU A 43 -6.40 11.04 -0.48
CA LEU A 43 -7.81 10.73 -0.69
C LEU A 43 -8.61 12.04 -0.83
N PRO A 44 -9.31 12.26 -1.96
CA PRO A 44 -10.19 13.40 -2.11
C PRO A 44 -11.45 13.26 -1.23
N GLN A 45 -12.22 14.33 -1.10
CA GLN A 45 -13.50 14.32 -0.37
C GLN A 45 -14.49 13.31 -0.95
N ASN A 46 -15.34 12.70 -0.10
CA ASN A 46 -16.38 11.73 -0.45
C ASN A 46 -15.87 10.43 -1.11
N PHE A 47 -14.70 9.94 -0.70
CA PHE A 47 -14.09 8.74 -1.27
C PHE A 47 -14.38 7.43 -0.50
N SER A 48 -15.22 7.48 0.54
CA SER A 48 -15.53 6.37 1.46
C SER A 48 -15.82 5.06 0.72
N SER A 49 -16.74 5.10 -0.25
CA SER A 49 -17.23 3.93 -0.99
C SER A 49 -16.18 3.21 -1.85
N LYS A 50 -15.09 3.88 -2.25
CA LYS A 50 -14.05 3.31 -3.12
C LYS A 50 -12.76 2.93 -2.39
N LEU A 51 -12.60 3.39 -1.14
CA LEU A 51 -11.38 3.20 -0.36
C LEU A 51 -11.01 1.72 -0.22
N GLU A 52 -11.97 0.88 0.17
CA GLU A 52 -11.75 -0.55 0.36
C GLU A 52 -11.28 -1.24 -0.92
N GLY A 53 -11.93 -0.96 -2.05
CA GLY A 53 -11.58 -1.56 -3.34
C GLY A 53 -10.14 -1.22 -3.76
N ILE A 54 -9.76 0.05 -3.59
CA ILE A 54 -8.42 0.52 -3.94
C ILE A 54 -7.35 -0.08 -3.03
N VAL A 55 -7.57 -0.09 -1.72
CA VAL A 55 -6.64 -0.71 -0.77
C VAL A 55 -6.45 -2.18 -1.10
N ARG A 56 -7.54 -2.94 -1.28
CA ARG A 56 -7.47 -4.36 -1.68
C ARG A 56 -6.72 -4.54 -2.99
N GLN A 57 -6.98 -3.71 -3.99
CA GLN A 57 -6.32 -3.78 -5.28
C GLN A 57 -4.80 -3.54 -5.15
N ILE A 58 -4.39 -2.50 -4.44
CA ILE A 58 -2.98 -2.15 -4.20
C ILE A 58 -2.20 -3.34 -3.63
N PHE A 59 -2.75 -4.01 -2.61
CA PHE A 59 -2.10 -5.16 -2.00
C PHE A 59 -2.19 -6.42 -2.88
N SER A 60 -3.30 -6.63 -3.60
CA SER A 60 -3.42 -7.76 -4.52
C SER A 60 -2.43 -7.72 -5.68
N GLU A 61 -2.08 -6.51 -6.14
CA GLU A 61 -1.09 -6.27 -7.19
C GLU A 61 0.35 -6.17 -6.65
N GLY A 62 0.52 -6.23 -5.33
CA GLY A 62 1.83 -6.14 -4.66
C GLY A 62 2.52 -4.80 -4.90
N ILE A 63 1.78 -3.71 -5.08
CA ILE A 63 2.32 -2.39 -5.47
C ILE A 63 3.39 -1.90 -4.48
N PRO A 64 3.20 -1.93 -3.14
CA PRO A 64 4.22 -1.45 -2.20
C PRO A 64 5.59 -2.13 -2.40
N GLY A 65 5.59 -3.46 -2.55
CA GLY A 65 6.79 -4.22 -2.84
C GLY A 65 7.39 -3.88 -4.20
N ARG A 66 6.57 -3.77 -5.25
CA ARG A 66 7.04 -3.40 -6.62
C ARG A 66 7.66 -2.00 -6.68
N LEU A 67 7.21 -1.09 -5.81
CA LEU A 67 7.73 0.26 -5.68
C LEU A 67 8.92 0.36 -4.70
N MET A 68 9.40 -0.77 -4.14
CA MET A 68 10.48 -0.80 -3.14
C MET A 68 10.19 0.10 -1.93
N THR A 69 8.91 0.16 -1.51
CA THR A 69 8.52 0.85 -0.29
C THR A 69 8.68 -0.04 0.93
N ASP A 70 8.44 0.53 2.11
CA ASP A 70 8.40 -0.15 3.41
C ASP A 70 7.24 -1.15 3.58
N GLY A 71 6.51 -1.47 2.51
CA GLY A 71 5.37 -2.39 2.52
C GLY A 71 4.08 -1.80 3.11
N LYS A 72 4.08 -0.52 3.52
CA LYS A 72 2.92 0.14 4.11
C LYS A 72 2.25 1.10 3.12
N ILE A 73 0.99 1.41 3.39
CA ILE A 73 0.28 2.52 2.75
C ILE A 73 0.09 3.63 3.78
N TYR A 74 0.49 4.84 3.40
CA TYR A 74 0.27 6.05 4.17
C TYR A 74 -0.93 6.79 3.60
N LEU A 75 -1.97 7.00 4.40
CA LEU A 75 -3.17 7.71 3.97
C LEU A 75 -3.17 9.14 4.47
N MET A 76 -3.39 10.08 3.55
CA MET A 76 -3.64 11.48 3.86
C MET A 76 -5.11 11.79 3.57
N LEU A 77 -5.84 12.19 4.60
CA LEU A 77 -7.28 12.43 4.58
C LEU A 77 -7.53 13.94 4.67
N SER A 78 -8.41 14.49 3.83
CA SER A 78 -8.74 15.92 3.86
C SER A 78 -9.92 16.27 4.76
N ASP A 79 -10.80 15.30 5.03
CA ASP A 79 -11.99 15.47 5.87
C ASP A 79 -12.45 14.07 6.30
N GLN A 80 -12.57 13.82 7.61
CA GLN A 80 -12.91 12.49 8.13
C GLN A 80 -14.41 12.35 8.33
N ASP A 81 -15.12 11.90 7.31
CA ASP A 81 -16.49 11.41 7.48
C ASP A 81 -16.50 10.11 8.31
N VAL A 82 -17.56 9.92 9.10
CA VAL A 82 -17.71 8.78 10.02
C VAL A 82 -17.64 7.44 9.29
N GLU A 83 -18.07 7.40 8.03
CA GLU A 83 -18.07 6.19 7.22
C GLU A 83 -16.64 5.80 6.79
N THR A 84 -15.85 6.75 6.28
CA THR A 84 -14.44 6.53 5.95
C THR A 84 -13.63 6.04 7.15
N VAL A 85 -13.85 6.61 8.35
CA VAL A 85 -13.15 6.17 9.57
C VAL A 85 -13.47 4.70 9.89
N ARG A 86 -14.75 4.30 9.82
CA ARG A 86 -15.16 2.91 10.06
C ARG A 86 -14.57 1.93 9.06
N ILE A 87 -14.53 2.29 7.78
CA ILE A 87 -13.93 1.45 6.73
C ILE A 87 -12.43 1.32 6.97
N LEU A 88 -11.77 2.42 7.31
CA LEU A 88 -10.35 2.47 7.56
C LEU A 88 -9.93 1.62 8.78
N GLU A 89 -10.69 1.64 9.87
CA GLU A 89 -10.44 0.78 11.04
C GLU A 89 -10.46 -0.70 10.65
N LYS A 90 -11.47 -1.13 9.89
CA LYS A 90 -11.54 -2.51 9.37
C LYS A 90 -10.35 -2.85 8.47
N LEU A 91 -9.92 -1.92 7.63
CA LEU A 91 -8.79 -2.16 6.72
C LEU A 91 -7.46 -2.25 7.47
N LYS A 92 -7.27 -1.48 8.54
CA LYS A 92 -6.06 -1.53 9.38
C LYS A 92 -5.85 -2.86 10.10
N GLU A 93 -6.92 -3.61 10.37
CA GLU A 93 -6.82 -4.95 10.95
C GLU A 93 -6.22 -5.97 9.97
N ILE A 94 -6.38 -5.73 8.66
CA ILE A 94 -6.03 -6.68 7.60
C ILE A 94 -4.74 -6.26 6.89
N TYR A 95 -4.53 -4.96 6.72
CA TYR A 95 -3.49 -4.40 5.87
C TYR A 95 -2.62 -3.40 6.64
N PRO A 96 -1.32 -3.31 6.30
CA PRO A 96 -0.39 -2.36 6.91
C PRO A 96 -0.68 -0.93 6.43
N ILE A 97 -1.58 -0.24 7.13
CA ILE A 97 -2.04 1.11 6.80
C ILE A 97 -1.74 2.06 7.95
N GLU A 98 -1.07 3.16 7.65
CA GLU A 98 -0.82 4.27 8.60
C GLU A 98 -1.54 5.53 8.11
N VAL A 99 -2.18 6.25 9.04
CA VAL A 99 -2.82 7.53 8.73
C VAL A 99 -1.84 8.63 9.10
N LEU A 100 -1.50 9.47 8.12
CA LEU A 100 -0.70 10.65 8.38
C LEU A 100 -1.57 11.69 9.10
N PRO A 101 -1.03 12.39 10.12
CA PRO A 101 -1.75 13.52 10.70
C PRO A 101 -2.05 14.52 9.58
N GLU A 102 -3.24 15.15 9.65
CA GLU A 102 -3.52 16.36 8.89
C GLU A 102 -2.36 17.32 9.09
N GLN A 103 -2.01 18.09 8.04
CA GLN A 103 -0.88 19.02 8.05
C GLN A 103 -0.83 19.83 9.35
N ILE A 104 -0.12 19.31 10.35
CA ILE A 104 0.28 20.11 11.50
C ILE A 104 1.27 21.04 10.86
N SER A 105 0.92 22.33 10.79
CA SER A 105 1.84 23.38 10.42
C SER A 105 3.12 23.16 11.22
N TYR A 106 4.13 22.55 10.59
CA TYR A 106 5.47 22.50 11.13
C TYR A 106 5.75 23.93 11.54
N CYS A 107 6.06 24.15 12.81
CA CYS A 107 6.26 25.45 13.40
C CYS A 107 6.96 26.36 12.39
N MET A 108 6.17 27.17 11.66
CA MET A 108 6.75 28.28 10.95
C MET A 108 7.29 29.10 12.10
N ILE A 109 8.61 29.23 12.17
CA ILE A 109 9.23 30.20 13.06
C ILE A 109 8.79 31.56 12.51
N THR A 110 7.60 32.00 12.94
CA THR A 110 7.09 33.34 12.69
C THR A 110 7.93 34.25 13.56
N GLU A 111 8.85 34.93 12.88
CA GLU A 111 9.63 36.08 13.35
C GLU A 111 10.57 35.82 14.54
N ARG A 112 11.87 35.99 14.28
CA ARG A 112 12.81 36.34 15.33
C ARG A 112 12.38 37.71 15.87
N VAL A 113 11.66 37.72 16.99
CA VAL A 113 11.50 38.93 17.80
C VAL A 113 12.91 39.38 18.16
N LYS A 114 13.40 40.44 17.52
CA LYS A 114 14.62 41.13 17.92
C LYS A 114 14.37 41.66 19.32
N ILE A 115 14.99 41.04 20.31
CA ILE A 115 15.11 41.57 21.67
C ILE A 115 16.05 42.77 21.57
N THR A 116 15.54 43.92 21.13
CA THR A 116 16.23 45.21 21.21
C THR A 116 15.41 46.32 21.86
N ASP A 117 14.19 46.03 22.35
CA ASP A 117 13.37 47.01 23.08
C ASP A 117 13.24 46.68 24.57
N LEU A 118 14.27 46.07 25.15
CA LEU A 118 14.49 46.04 26.59
C LEU A 118 15.67 46.97 26.92
N GLN A 119 15.45 48.28 26.75
CA GLN A 119 16.18 49.34 27.46
C GLN A 119 15.46 50.68 27.34
#